data_AF-A0A1Y1L6R8-F1
#
_entry.id   AF-A0A1Y1L6R8-F1
#
_cell.length_a   1.000
_cell.length_b   1.000
_cell.length_c   1.000
_cell.angle_alpha   90.00
_cell.angle_beta   90.00
_cell.angle_gamma   90.00
#
_symmetry.space_group_name_H-M   'P 1'
#
loop_
_entity.id
_entity.type
_entity.pdbx_description
1 polymer ?
#
loop_
_entity_poly.entity_id
_entity_poly.type
_entity_poly.pdbx_seq_one_letter_code
_entity_poly.pdbx_strand_id
1 'polypeptide(L)'
;MWSWALLIQPLLWWRLAHSSEHHVIDSPLPNNESSPSSISTSLFADLERLSRLVDVSYCIGSTGVHKPFQCLSRCKEFPGLSLAMTWSTGFLMGDSCGYIAVDHGSKWMENQDGGVSGERNGAIIVAFRGTYSIANTVVDLGTIPQEYVPYPAPDDDDSDFLENYRRKCDNCTVHMGFLHSWRMARGTVVPELKALRKK
;
A
#
# COMPACT_ATOMS: atom_id res chain seq x y z
N MET A 1 -63.40 -33.30 -11.22
CA MET A 1 -64.41 -32.29 -10.86
C MET A 1 -63.85 -31.47 -9.71
N TRP A 2 -63.74 -30.15 -9.92
CA TRP A 2 -63.72 -29.08 -8.89
C TRP A 2 -62.38 -28.95 -8.12
N SER A 3 -61.78 -27.78 -7.88
CA SER A 3 -62.23 -26.41 -8.07
C SER A 3 -61.04 -25.47 -8.29
N TRP A 4 -61.27 -24.49 -9.14
CA TRP A 4 -60.53 -23.23 -9.20
C TRP A 4 -60.98 -22.36 -8.03
N ALA A 5 -60.03 -21.75 -7.32
CA ALA A 5 -60.10 -20.40 -6.73
C ALA A 5 -59.05 -20.31 -5.61
N LEU A 6 -58.14 -19.35 -5.73
CA LEU A 6 -57.88 -18.31 -4.72
C LEU A 6 -56.71 -17.45 -5.22
N LEU A 7 -57.03 -16.56 -6.15
CA LEU A 7 -56.40 -15.24 -6.19
C LEU A 7 -57.25 -14.34 -5.28
N ILE A 8 -56.62 -13.70 -4.30
CA ILE A 8 -56.79 -12.29 -3.88
C ILE A 8 -55.83 -12.07 -2.70
N GLN A 9 -54.92 -11.10 -2.86
CA GLN A 9 -53.95 -10.62 -1.87
C GLN A 9 -54.64 -10.10 -0.60
N PRO A 10 -53.88 -9.95 0.50
CA PRO A 10 -53.71 -8.58 0.96
C PRO A 10 -52.23 -8.19 1.01
N LEU A 11 -51.92 -7.16 0.23
CA LEU A 11 -50.83 -6.22 0.44
C LEU A 11 -50.96 -5.64 1.86
N LEU A 12 -50.43 -6.31 2.89
CA LEU A 12 -50.35 -5.70 4.21
C LEU A 12 -49.22 -6.21 5.10
N TRP A 13 -48.18 -6.86 4.56
CA TRP A 13 -46.93 -7.14 5.29
C TRP A 13 -45.75 -6.32 4.73
N TRP A 14 -46.05 -5.14 4.19
CA TRP A 14 -45.11 -4.03 4.19
C TRP A 14 -45.43 -3.14 5.39
N ARG A 15 -44.39 -2.78 6.15
CA ARG A 15 -44.39 -2.08 7.45
C ARG A 15 -44.44 -3.03 8.65
N LEU A 16 -43.30 -3.65 8.95
CA LEU A 16 -42.75 -3.83 10.32
C LEU A 16 -41.53 -4.76 10.23
N ALA A 17 -40.45 -4.29 9.59
CA ALA A 17 -39.07 -4.76 9.80
C ALA A 17 -38.12 -4.10 8.79
N HIS A 18 -38.18 -2.78 8.62
CA HIS A 18 -37.09 -2.01 8.01
C HIS A 18 -37.03 -0.68 8.78
N SER A 19 -36.69 -0.78 10.06
CA SER A 19 -35.96 0.31 10.70
C SER A 19 -34.52 0.11 10.25
N SER A 20 -34.15 0.74 9.14
CA SER A 20 -32.75 0.99 8.87
C SER A 20 -32.29 1.94 9.96
N GLU A 21 -31.76 1.41 11.07
CA GLU A 21 -30.89 2.20 11.92
C GLU A 21 -29.66 2.54 11.08
N HIS A 22 -29.76 3.63 10.34
CA HIS A 22 -28.59 4.39 9.98
C HIS A 22 -28.00 4.83 11.32
N HIS A 23 -26.98 4.11 11.80
CA HIS A 23 -26.05 4.66 12.77
C HIS A 23 -25.33 5.82 12.07
N VAL A 24 -26.01 6.96 11.99
CA VAL A 24 -25.37 8.25 11.84
C VAL A 24 -24.57 8.40 13.11
N ILE A 25 -23.25 8.29 12.98
CA ILE A 25 -22.34 8.72 14.04
C ILE A 25 -22.48 10.24 14.10
N ASP A 26 -23.50 10.71 14.80
CA ASP A 26 -23.62 12.11 15.19
C ASP A 26 -22.63 12.31 16.35
N SER A 27 -21.36 12.52 15.98
CA SER A 27 -20.36 12.97 16.94
C SER A 27 -20.76 14.39 17.36
N PRO A 28 -20.93 14.69 18.65
CA PRO A 28 -21.11 16.07 19.08
C PRO A 28 -19.88 16.85 18.62
N LEU A 29 -20.07 17.88 17.78
CA LEU A 29 -18.99 18.78 17.40
C LEU A 29 -18.32 19.30 18.69
N PRO A 30 -17.01 19.03 18.90
CA PRO A 30 -16.25 19.87 19.80
C PRO A 30 -16.17 21.23 19.10
N ASN A 31 -16.80 22.25 19.70
CA ASN A 31 -16.62 23.66 19.33
C ASN A 31 -15.19 24.10 19.65
N ASN A 32 -14.24 23.61 18.87
CA ASN A 32 -12.93 24.18 18.75
C ASN A 32 -12.55 24.03 17.28
N GLU A 33 -12.76 25.09 16.50
CA GLU A 33 -12.19 25.21 15.16
C GLU A 33 -10.65 25.20 15.27
N SER A 34 -10.07 24.03 15.54
CA SER A 34 -8.72 23.76 15.10
C SER A 34 -8.81 23.67 13.59
N SER A 35 -8.53 24.78 12.91
CA SER A 35 -8.30 24.75 11.46
C SER A 35 -7.36 23.57 11.17
N PRO A 36 -7.65 22.73 10.15
CA PRO A 36 -6.79 21.60 9.84
C PRO A 36 -5.35 22.13 9.68
N SER A 37 -4.43 21.58 10.47
CA SER A 37 -3.03 22.03 10.47
C SER A 37 -2.45 21.86 9.07
N SER A 38 -2.00 22.96 8.45
CA SER A 38 -1.32 22.90 7.16
C SER A 38 0.02 22.16 7.31
N ILE A 39 0.38 21.37 6.30
CA ILE A 39 1.68 20.69 6.27
C ILE A 39 2.77 21.61 5.71
N SER A 40 4.03 21.32 6.03
CA SER A 40 5.16 22.03 5.44
C SER A 40 5.29 21.74 3.94
N THR A 41 5.82 22.70 3.18
CA THR A 41 6.11 22.54 1.75
C THR A 41 7.09 21.40 1.47
N SER A 42 8.06 21.19 2.37
CA SER A 42 8.99 20.06 2.31
C SER A 42 8.27 18.72 2.42
N LEU A 43 7.36 18.57 3.40
CA LEU A 43 6.61 17.33 3.57
C LEU A 43 5.72 17.06 2.36
N PHE A 44 5.05 18.09 1.83
CA PHE A 44 4.28 17.96 0.60
C PHE A 44 5.16 17.48 -0.57
N ALA A 45 6.33 18.08 -0.78
CA ALA A 45 7.26 17.69 -1.83
C ALA A 45 7.78 16.25 -1.66
N ASP A 46 8.03 15.81 -0.42
CA ASP A 46 8.43 14.42 -0.15
C ASP A 46 7.29 13.43 -0.41
N LEU A 47 6.05 13.75 -0.01
CA LEU A 47 4.88 12.93 -0.30
C LEU A 47 4.61 12.84 -1.81
N GLU A 48 4.75 13.95 -2.53
CA GLU A 48 4.62 13.99 -3.99
C GLU A 48 5.74 13.18 -4.68
N ARG A 49 6.98 13.27 -4.19
CA ARG A 49 8.07 12.45 -4.71
C ARG A 49 7.80 10.96 -4.49
N LEU A 50 7.38 10.58 -3.28
CA LEU A 50 7.09 9.19 -2.93
C LEU A 50 5.92 8.63 -3.75
N SER A 51 4.85 9.40 -3.98
CA SER A 51 3.73 8.96 -4.79
C SER A 51 4.16 8.67 -6.24
N ARG A 52 4.96 9.56 -6.83
CA ARG A 52 5.52 9.36 -8.19
C ARG A 52 6.47 8.16 -8.28
N LEU A 53 7.24 7.86 -7.22
CA LEU A 53 8.08 6.66 -7.16
C LEU A 53 7.24 5.38 -7.08
N VAL A 54 6.17 5.38 -6.28
CA VAL A 54 5.25 4.24 -6.19
C VAL A 54 4.50 4.05 -7.51
N ASP A 55 4.11 5.11 -8.22
CA ASP A 55 3.46 5.01 -9.53
C ASP A 55 4.30 4.25 -10.57
N VAL A 56 5.64 4.37 -10.52
CA VAL A 56 6.54 3.61 -11.39
C VAL A 56 6.40 2.09 -11.20
N SER A 57 6.00 1.63 -10.01
CA SER A 57 5.79 0.19 -9.75
C SER A 57 4.68 -0.41 -10.61
N TYR A 58 3.74 0.38 -11.14
CA TYR A 58 2.69 -0.10 -12.05
C TYR A 58 3.20 -0.42 -13.46
N CYS A 59 4.42 -0.02 -13.82
CA CYS A 59 5.09 -0.55 -15.01
C CYS A 59 5.46 -2.03 -14.85
N ILE A 60 5.63 -2.52 -13.62
CA ILE A 60 5.94 -3.93 -13.35
C ILE A 60 4.71 -4.80 -13.64
N GLY A 61 4.88 -5.82 -14.48
CA GLY A 61 3.79 -6.66 -15.01
C GLY A 61 3.11 -6.12 -16.27
N SER A 62 3.59 -5.00 -16.81
CA SER A 62 3.12 -4.45 -18.09
C SER A 62 4.31 -4.08 -19.00
N THR A 63 4.71 -2.81 -18.99
CA THR A 63 5.78 -2.25 -19.84
C THR A 63 7.18 -2.49 -19.31
N GLY A 64 7.32 -2.76 -18.01
CA GLY A 64 8.59 -3.01 -17.34
C GLY A 64 9.32 -1.76 -16.85
N VAL A 65 10.30 -1.98 -15.98
CA VAL A 65 11.31 -0.99 -15.58
C VAL A 65 12.67 -1.62 -15.88
N HIS A 66 13.53 -0.88 -16.57
CA HIS A 66 14.81 -1.36 -17.08
C HIS A 66 15.98 -0.53 -16.54
N LYS A 67 17.18 -1.12 -16.54
CA LYS A 67 18.40 -0.39 -16.20
C LYS A 67 18.69 0.72 -17.23
N PRO A 68 19.26 1.88 -16.83
CA PRO A 68 19.63 2.26 -15.48
C PRO A 68 18.43 2.55 -14.59
N PHE A 69 17.40 3.28 -15.01
CA PHE A 69 16.08 3.36 -14.36
C PHE A 69 15.12 3.96 -15.39
N GLN A 70 14.59 3.13 -16.29
CA GLN A 70 13.83 3.55 -17.48
C GLN A 70 12.50 2.81 -17.57
N CYS A 71 11.44 3.53 -17.89
CA CYS A 71 10.09 3.00 -18.07
C CYS A 71 9.23 3.98 -18.89
N LEU A 72 8.05 3.53 -19.32
CA LEU A 72 7.09 4.37 -20.05
C LEU A 72 6.44 5.46 -19.19
N SER A 73 6.44 5.27 -17.86
CA SER A 73 5.85 6.18 -16.88
C SER A 73 6.83 7.32 -16.51
N ARG A 74 7.05 7.53 -15.21
CA ARG A 74 7.74 8.70 -14.65
C ARG A 74 9.24 8.50 -14.39
N CYS A 75 9.86 7.42 -14.85
CA CYS A 75 11.27 7.14 -14.56
C CYS A 75 12.22 8.29 -14.97
N LYS A 76 11.89 9.05 -16.03
CA LYS A 76 12.64 10.24 -16.48
C LYS A 76 12.69 11.38 -15.45
N GLU A 77 11.78 11.40 -14.48
CA GLU A 77 11.77 12.38 -13.37
C GLU A 77 12.83 12.07 -12.30
N PHE A 78 13.47 10.91 -12.39
CA PHE A 78 14.39 10.37 -11.40
C PHE A 78 15.77 10.04 -11.99
N PRO A 79 16.51 11.02 -12.55
CA PRO A 79 17.78 10.77 -13.24
C PRO A 79 18.90 10.26 -12.31
N GLY A 80 18.79 10.51 -11.00
CA GLY A 80 19.73 10.02 -9.98
C GLY A 80 19.44 8.59 -9.49
N LEU A 81 18.42 7.91 -10.02
CA LEU A 81 18.08 6.55 -9.60
C LEU A 81 18.69 5.51 -10.54
N SER A 82 19.11 4.38 -9.96
CA SER A 82 19.48 3.17 -10.68
C SER A 82 18.75 1.94 -10.14
N LEU A 83 18.07 1.21 -11.00
CA LEU A 83 17.39 -0.06 -10.77
C LEU A 83 18.39 -1.15 -10.35
N ALA A 84 18.16 -1.69 -9.16
CA ALA A 84 18.84 -2.89 -8.69
C ALA A 84 18.13 -4.14 -9.24
N MET A 85 16.83 -4.27 -8.95
CA MET A 85 16.01 -5.40 -9.38
C MET A 85 14.51 -5.06 -9.44
N THR A 86 13.75 -5.93 -10.09
CA THR A 86 12.28 -5.97 -10.05
C THR A 86 11.83 -7.34 -9.55
N TRP A 87 10.62 -7.44 -8.99
CA TRP A 87 10.02 -8.72 -8.64
C TRP A 87 8.53 -8.76 -8.97
N SER A 88 8.03 -9.99 -9.17
CA SER A 88 6.63 -10.34 -9.35
C SER A 88 6.47 -11.77 -8.87
N THR A 89 5.66 -12.01 -7.83
CA THR A 89 5.60 -13.34 -7.18
C THR A 89 4.63 -14.34 -7.84
N GLY A 90 3.95 -13.96 -8.93
CA GLY A 90 3.14 -14.88 -9.73
C GLY A 90 2.14 -14.21 -10.69
N PHE A 91 1.30 -15.05 -11.32
CA PHE A 91 0.31 -14.68 -12.35
C PHE A 91 -1.08 -14.36 -11.77
N LEU A 92 -1.34 -14.73 -10.50
CA LEU A 92 -2.65 -14.53 -9.89
C LEU A 92 -2.71 -13.13 -9.28
N MET A 93 -3.88 -12.50 -9.34
CA MET A 93 -4.14 -11.09 -9.02
C MET A 93 -3.84 -10.67 -7.55
N GLY A 94 -3.18 -11.52 -6.76
CA GLY A 94 -2.75 -11.28 -5.37
C GLY A 94 -1.23 -11.27 -5.14
N ASP A 95 -0.43 -11.32 -6.21
CA ASP A 95 1.03 -11.44 -6.11
C ASP A 95 1.75 -10.11 -5.81
N SER A 96 2.74 -10.16 -4.91
CA SER A 96 3.58 -9.00 -4.59
C SER A 96 4.46 -8.65 -5.78
N CYS A 97 4.36 -7.40 -6.23
CA CYS A 97 5.16 -6.88 -7.33
C CYS A 97 5.83 -5.58 -6.91
N GLY A 98 6.99 -5.29 -7.49
CA GLY A 98 7.69 -4.05 -7.19
C GLY A 98 9.09 -3.97 -7.75
N TYR A 99 9.83 -2.97 -7.27
CA TYR A 99 11.24 -2.77 -7.64
C TYR A 99 12.08 -2.25 -6.48
N ILE A 100 13.38 -2.52 -6.57
CA ILE A 100 14.41 -1.91 -5.72
C ILE A 100 15.28 -1.03 -6.60
N ALA A 101 15.46 0.23 -6.21
CA ALA A 101 16.34 1.18 -6.86
C ALA A 101 17.24 1.87 -5.84
N VAL A 102 18.42 2.30 -6.28
CA VAL A 102 19.36 3.12 -5.50
C VAL A 102 19.24 4.55 -6.00
N ASP A 103 18.81 5.45 -5.12
CA ASP A 103 18.92 6.89 -5.30
C ASP A 103 20.32 7.31 -4.87
N HIS A 104 21.15 7.75 -5.82
CA HIS A 104 22.51 8.19 -5.54
C HIS A 104 22.55 9.55 -4.83
N GLY A 105 21.38 10.16 -4.59
CA GLY A 105 21.28 11.51 -4.10
C GLY A 105 21.71 12.51 -5.15
N SER A 106 21.72 13.78 -4.77
CA SER A 106 22.20 14.84 -5.63
C SER A 106 22.77 15.97 -4.80
N LYS A 107 24.01 16.37 -5.11
CA LYS A 107 24.41 17.76 -4.93
C LYS A 107 23.74 18.52 -6.06
N TRP A 108 22.61 19.17 -5.79
CA TRP A 108 22.11 20.18 -6.72
C TRP A 108 23.11 21.33 -6.69
N MET A 109 23.93 21.47 -7.73
CA MET A 109 24.74 22.66 -7.95
C MET A 109 23.79 23.84 -8.11
N GLU A 110 23.80 24.69 -7.09
CA GLU A 110 23.74 26.15 -7.13
C GLU A 110 23.28 26.76 -8.48
N ASN A 111 22.03 27.22 -8.52
CA ASN A 111 21.65 28.29 -9.44
C ASN A 111 21.36 29.54 -8.60
N GLN A 112 21.81 30.68 -9.12
CA GLN A 112 22.03 32.00 -8.51
C GLN A 112 20.80 32.73 -7.92
N ASP A 113 19.92 32.05 -7.21
CA ASP A 113 18.79 32.71 -6.56
C ASP A 113 18.50 32.07 -5.20
N GLY A 114 19.36 32.39 -4.21
CA GLY A 114 19.10 32.45 -2.76
C GLY A 114 18.34 31.32 -2.06
N GLY A 115 18.09 30.19 -2.70
CA GLY A 115 17.21 29.13 -2.25
C GLY A 115 17.98 27.99 -1.59
N VAL A 116 17.56 27.65 -0.37
CA VAL A 116 18.10 26.64 0.55
C VAL A 116 18.76 25.45 -0.16
N SER A 117 20.07 25.32 0.05
CA SER A 117 20.90 24.18 -0.34
C SER A 117 20.55 22.94 0.49
N GLY A 118 19.70 22.06 -0.04
CA GLY A 118 19.43 20.74 0.55
C GLY A 118 20.26 19.66 -0.13
N GLU A 119 21.30 19.16 0.54
CA GLU A 119 21.99 17.94 0.13
C GLU A 119 21.06 16.74 0.37
N ARG A 120 20.67 16.03 -0.70
CA ARG A 120 19.89 14.80 -0.56
C ARG A 120 20.87 13.65 -0.41
N ASN A 121 20.95 13.08 0.80
CA ASN A 121 21.65 11.82 1.05
C ASN A 121 21.06 10.72 0.16
N GLY A 122 21.92 9.83 -0.34
CA GLY A 122 21.48 8.66 -1.10
C GLY A 122 20.54 7.75 -0.29
N ALA A 123 19.69 7.00 -0.98
CA ALA A 123 18.70 6.12 -0.36
C ALA A 123 18.47 4.85 -1.19
N ILE A 124 18.06 3.76 -0.54
CA ILE A 124 17.54 2.58 -1.23
C ILE A 124 16.02 2.70 -1.24
N ILE A 125 15.44 2.73 -2.43
CA ILE A 125 14.00 2.80 -2.67
C ILE A 125 13.48 1.38 -2.86
N VAL A 126 12.50 0.99 -2.06
CA VAL A 126 11.74 -0.26 -2.22
C VAL A 126 10.30 0.12 -2.45
N ALA A 127 9.83 -0.07 -3.68
CA ALA A 127 8.48 0.30 -4.06
C ALA A 127 7.65 -0.96 -4.32
N PHE A 128 6.60 -1.13 -3.54
CA PHE A 128 5.58 -2.14 -3.76
C PHE A 128 4.45 -1.57 -4.60
N ARG A 129 3.95 -2.38 -5.52
CA ARG A 129 2.76 -2.07 -6.31
C ARG A 129 1.51 -2.50 -5.55
N GLY A 130 0.47 -1.68 -5.60
CA GLY A 130 -0.87 -2.08 -5.14
C GLY A 130 -1.56 -3.02 -6.14
N THR A 131 -2.74 -3.53 -5.76
CA THR A 131 -3.60 -4.36 -6.61
C THR A 131 -4.11 -3.59 -7.83
N TYR A 132 -4.18 -4.24 -9.00
CA TYR A 132 -4.85 -3.68 -10.20
C TYR A 132 -6.36 -3.65 -9.93
N SER A 133 -6.98 -2.47 -9.95
CA SER A 133 -8.43 -2.20 -10.01
C SER A 133 -9.21 -2.07 -8.70
N ILE A 134 -10.00 -0.98 -8.65
CA ILE A 134 -11.08 -0.70 -7.69
C ILE A 134 -12.09 -1.87 -7.62
N ALA A 135 -12.22 -2.69 -8.67
CA ALA A 135 -13.06 -3.89 -8.62
C ALA A 135 -12.51 -4.97 -7.66
N ASN A 136 -11.19 -5.14 -7.55
CA ASN A 136 -10.58 -5.99 -6.54
C ASN A 136 -10.73 -5.36 -5.14
N THR A 137 -10.67 -4.03 -5.05
CA THR A 137 -10.99 -3.30 -3.80
C THR A 137 -12.44 -3.47 -3.37
N VAL A 138 -13.40 -3.57 -4.30
CA VAL A 138 -14.81 -3.84 -4.01
C VAL A 138 -15.03 -5.28 -3.56
N VAL A 139 -14.25 -6.24 -4.06
CA VAL A 139 -14.29 -7.63 -3.57
C VAL A 139 -13.58 -7.78 -2.21
N ASP A 140 -12.51 -7.01 -1.96
CA ASP A 140 -11.82 -6.98 -0.65
C ASP A 140 -12.62 -6.21 0.42
N LEU A 141 -13.35 -5.15 0.05
CA LEU A 141 -14.22 -4.37 0.96
C LEU A 141 -15.66 -4.88 1.01
N GLY A 142 -16.02 -5.81 0.12
CA GLY A 142 -17.36 -6.36 -0.02
C GLY A 142 -17.43 -7.78 0.51
N THR A 143 -17.91 -7.91 1.75
CA THR A 143 -18.50 -9.12 2.35
C THR A 143 -17.62 -10.35 2.66
N ILE A 144 -16.32 -10.37 2.35
CA ILE A 144 -15.40 -11.43 2.80
C ILE A 144 -14.73 -11.03 4.13
N PRO A 145 -14.80 -11.85 5.19
CA PRO A 145 -14.14 -11.55 6.46
C PRO A 145 -12.64 -11.29 6.27
N GLN A 146 -12.21 -10.06 6.56
CA GLN A 146 -10.82 -9.65 6.54
C GLN A 146 -10.12 -10.19 7.79
N GLU A 147 -9.59 -11.41 7.73
CA GLU A 147 -8.96 -12.09 8.87
C GLU A 147 -7.66 -11.40 9.29
N TYR A 148 -7.53 -11.17 10.60
CA TYR A 148 -6.30 -10.68 11.23
C TYR A 148 -5.60 -11.84 11.95
N VAL A 149 -4.31 -12.00 11.69
CA VAL A 149 -3.49 -13.09 12.23
C VAL A 149 -2.36 -12.54 13.12
N PRO A 150 -1.83 -13.32 14.09
CA PRO A 150 -0.74 -12.87 14.95
C PRO A 150 0.53 -12.48 14.17
N TYR A 151 1.23 -11.43 14.64
CA TYR A 151 2.51 -10.98 14.13
C TYR A 151 3.54 -10.86 15.27
N PRO A 152 4.77 -11.42 15.13
CA PRO A 152 5.21 -12.31 14.04
C PRO A 152 4.40 -13.61 14.06
N ALA A 153 4.28 -14.26 12.91
CA ALA A 153 3.50 -15.49 12.83
C ALA A 153 4.29 -16.67 13.43
N PRO A 154 3.62 -17.70 13.97
CA PRO A 154 4.26 -18.77 14.75
C PRO A 154 5.37 -19.52 13.99
N ASP A 155 5.20 -19.67 12.68
CA ASP A 155 6.13 -20.41 11.79
C ASP A 155 7.15 -19.49 11.09
N ASP A 156 7.34 -18.25 11.53
CA ASP A 156 8.39 -17.40 10.99
C ASP A 156 9.78 -17.89 11.49
N ASP A 157 10.41 -18.80 10.73
CA ASP A 157 11.73 -19.42 10.97
C ASP A 157 12.93 -18.45 10.96
N ASP A 158 12.69 -17.15 10.97
CA ASP A 158 13.72 -16.11 10.95
C ASP A 158 14.29 -15.92 12.37
N SER A 159 15.01 -16.93 12.84
CA SER A 159 15.64 -17.03 14.17
C SER A 159 16.48 -15.80 14.53
N ASP A 160 17.17 -15.22 13.54
CA ASP A 160 17.99 -14.00 13.65
C ASP A 160 17.14 -12.73 13.90
N PHE A 161 15.89 -12.72 13.41
CA PHE A 161 14.91 -11.65 13.60
C PHE A 161 14.16 -11.79 14.93
N LEU A 162 13.94 -13.03 15.37
CA LEU A 162 13.18 -13.36 16.58
C LEU A 162 13.91 -12.97 17.87
N GLU A 163 15.25 -13.00 17.88
CA GLU A 163 16.06 -12.76 19.09
C GLU A 163 16.38 -11.27 19.31
N ASN A 164 16.62 -10.50 18.24
CA ASN A 164 17.05 -9.10 18.34
C ASN A 164 15.94 -8.06 18.05
N TYR A 165 14.88 -8.43 17.30
CA TYR A 165 13.84 -7.51 16.82
C TYR A 165 12.42 -7.91 17.20
N ARG A 166 12.26 -8.80 18.20
CA ARG A 166 11.00 -8.96 18.95
C ARG A 166 10.68 -7.63 19.65
N ARG A 167 10.17 -6.65 18.90
CA ARG A 167 9.47 -5.51 19.49
C ARG A 167 8.29 -6.12 20.20
N LYS A 168 8.40 -6.11 21.53
CA LYS A 168 7.43 -6.58 22.52
C LYS A 168 6.10 -5.88 22.26
N CYS A 169 5.29 -6.40 21.37
CA CYS A 169 3.90 -6.01 21.29
C CYS A 169 3.06 -7.23 21.62
N ASP A 170 2.23 -7.05 22.63
CA ASP A 170 1.29 -8.08 23.06
C ASP A 170 0.05 -7.97 22.17
N ASN A 171 -0.46 -9.12 21.71
CA ASN A 171 -1.63 -9.20 20.83
C ASN A 171 -1.51 -8.40 19.52
N CYS A 172 -0.30 -8.35 18.94
CA CYS A 172 -0.07 -7.79 17.62
C CYS A 172 -0.72 -8.66 16.55
N THR A 173 -1.65 -8.09 15.79
CA THR A 173 -2.27 -8.74 14.65
C THR A 173 -2.10 -7.92 13.37
N VAL A 174 -2.11 -8.60 12.22
CA VAL A 174 -1.96 -8.01 10.89
C VAL A 174 -2.97 -8.65 9.94
N HIS A 175 -3.43 -7.90 8.95
CA HIS A 175 -4.30 -8.45 7.91
C HIS A 175 -3.61 -9.61 7.20
N MET A 176 -4.29 -10.76 7.11
CA MET A 176 -3.75 -11.99 6.52
C MET A 176 -3.22 -11.77 5.10
N GLY A 177 -3.95 -11.02 4.26
CA GLY A 177 -3.54 -10.74 2.88
C GLY A 177 -2.25 -9.92 2.79
N PHE A 178 -2.05 -8.93 3.68
CA PHE A 178 -0.82 -8.14 3.70
C PHE A 178 0.36 -8.96 4.21
N LEU A 179 0.16 -9.79 5.24
CA LEU A 179 1.19 -10.69 5.73
C LEU A 179 1.61 -11.70 4.66
N HIS A 180 0.64 -12.27 3.94
CA HIS A 180 0.91 -13.18 2.83
C HIS A 180 1.71 -12.48 1.71
N SER A 181 1.26 -11.30 1.27
CA SER A 181 1.98 -10.50 0.25
C SER A 181 3.43 -10.21 0.65
N TRP A 182 3.66 -9.82 1.91
CA TRP A 182 5.01 -9.61 2.44
C TRP A 182 5.83 -10.90 2.48
N ARG A 183 5.26 -12.02 2.93
CA ARG A 183 5.94 -13.33 2.97
C ARG A 183 6.38 -13.80 1.58
N MET A 184 5.56 -13.56 0.56
CA MET A 184 5.93 -13.88 -0.82
C MET A 184 7.09 -13.01 -1.33
N ALA A 185 7.14 -11.74 -0.95
CA ALA A 185 8.19 -10.81 -1.39
C ALA A 185 9.51 -10.93 -0.61
N ARG A 186 9.44 -11.19 0.70
CA ARG A 186 10.59 -11.03 1.62
C ARG A 186 11.78 -11.91 1.24
N GLY A 187 11.53 -13.11 0.72
CA GLY A 187 12.58 -14.05 0.28
C GLY A 187 13.47 -13.49 -0.83
N THR A 188 12.93 -12.57 -1.64
CA THR A 188 13.67 -11.89 -2.71
C THR A 188 14.14 -10.49 -2.27
N VAL A 189 13.28 -9.73 -1.59
CA VAL A 189 13.54 -8.33 -1.23
C VAL A 189 14.61 -8.19 -0.14
N VAL A 190 14.55 -9.00 0.92
CA VAL A 190 15.44 -8.85 2.08
C VAL A 190 16.90 -9.17 1.74
N PRO A 191 17.23 -10.25 1.01
CA PRO A 191 18.63 -10.51 0.61
C PRO A 191 19.24 -9.39 -0.23
N GLU A 192 18.50 -8.85 -1.19
CA GLU A 192 18.98 -7.75 -2.04
C GLU A 192 19.21 -6.48 -1.21
N LEU A 193 18.29 -6.15 -0.30
CA LEU A 193 18.47 -5.01 0.61
C LEU A 193 19.73 -5.15 1.48
N LYS A 194 19.97 -6.35 2.02
CA LYS A 194 21.19 -6.64 2.79
C LYS A 194 22.45 -6.51 1.91
N ALA A 195 22.39 -6.90 0.64
CA ALA A 195 23.51 -6.78 -0.29
C ALA A 195 23.80 -5.32 -0.67
N LEU A 196 22.77 -4.51 -0.93
CA LEU A 196 22.91 -3.10 -1.27
C LEU A 196 23.41 -2.27 -0.08
N ARG A 197 22.94 -2.54 1.15
CA ARG A 197 23.37 -1.81 2.35
C ARG A 197 24.84 -2.02 2.73
N LYS A 198 25.46 -3.11 2.25
CA LYS A 198 26.89 -3.41 2.48
C LYS A 198 27.82 -2.68 1.50
N LYS A 199 27.28 -2.07 0.45
CA LYS A 199 28.03 -1.27 -0.52
C LYS A 199 28.06 0.18 -0.08
#